data_AF-A0AAX2IL69-F1
#
_entry.id   AF-A0AAX2IL69-F1
#
_cell.length_a   1.000
_cell.length_b   1.000
_cell.length_c   1.000
_cell.angle_alpha   90.00
_cell.angle_beta   90.00
_cell.angle_gamma   90.00
#
_symmetry.space_group_name_H-M   'P 1'
#
loop_
_entity.id
_entity.type
_entity.pdbx_description
1 polymer ?
#
loop_
_entity_poly.entity_id
_entity_poly.type
_entity_poly.pdbx_seq_one_letter_code
_entity_poly.pdbx_strand_id
1 'polypeptide(L)'
;MRRRYVATCQRRSNFAYGICCSNAVVGAAGSYGINGFYNGIESNDTLGATYTGTYTYANAINAALSACFCYKPAITAGTVLDTNHGITSLQRAGTNIGNWPMVRKGAWTVLESKTKPFVPNRLTNAQVAAIPSTNLVKGMMVFNIDLDCLQININGTPAGWKCFDKQTCPTN
;
A
#
# COMPACT_ATOMS: atom_id res chain seq x y z
N MET A 1 5.97 -7.16 -37.05
CA MET A 1 5.45 -6.12 -36.12
C MET A 1 4.54 -6.76 -35.08
N ARG A 2 5.04 -7.06 -33.88
CA ARG A 2 4.20 -7.54 -32.76
C ARG A 2 3.80 -6.32 -31.93
N ARG A 3 2.61 -5.77 -32.17
CA ARG A 3 1.97 -4.83 -31.24
C ARG A 3 1.75 -5.60 -29.93
N ARG A 4 2.48 -5.28 -28.86
CA ARG A 4 2.31 -5.93 -27.55
C ARG A 4 1.58 -4.99 -26.60
N TYR A 5 0.43 -5.49 -26.18
CA TYR A 5 -0.49 -5.09 -25.12
C TYR A 5 -0.10 -3.88 -24.26
N VAL A 6 -0.95 -2.84 -24.38
CA VAL A 6 -1.06 -1.72 -23.46
C VAL A 6 -1.94 -2.17 -22.29
N ALA A 7 -1.40 -2.16 -21.07
CA ALA A 7 -2.23 -2.15 -19.87
C ALA A 7 -2.82 -0.74 -19.73
N THR A 8 -3.99 -0.49 -20.30
CA THR A 8 -4.73 0.75 -20.06
C THR A 8 -5.30 0.72 -18.63
N CYS A 9 -4.65 1.41 -17.69
CA CYS A 9 -5.25 1.73 -16.39
C CYS A 9 -6.37 2.77 -16.62
N GLN A 10 -7.60 2.30 -16.86
CA GLN A 10 -8.75 3.18 -17.05
C GLN A 10 -9.18 3.77 -15.70
N ARG A 11 -9.15 5.11 -15.60
CA ARG A 11 -9.81 5.87 -14.52
C ARG A 11 -11.31 5.51 -14.50
N ARG A 12 -11.80 4.95 -13.41
CA ARG A 12 -13.22 5.05 -13.05
C ARG A 12 -13.34 5.66 -11.66
N SER A 13 -13.93 6.86 -11.64
CA SER A 13 -14.56 7.54 -10.50
C SER A 13 -13.71 7.80 -9.24
N ASN A 14 -13.23 9.04 -9.14
CA ASN A 14 -13.15 9.94 -7.96
C ASN A 14 -12.78 9.46 -6.54
N PHE A 15 -12.24 8.26 -6.35
CA PHE A 15 -11.55 7.92 -5.10
C PHE A 15 -10.50 6.84 -5.34
N ALA A 16 -9.33 7.24 -5.82
CA ALA A 16 -8.16 6.38 -5.81
C ALA A 16 -6.90 7.26 -5.87
N TYR A 17 -6.22 7.40 -4.73
CA TYR A 17 -4.75 7.48 -4.75
C TYR A 17 -4.25 6.12 -5.24
N GLY A 18 -4.43 5.86 -6.53
CA GLY A 18 -3.87 4.72 -7.22
C GLY A 18 -2.40 5.02 -7.43
N ILE A 19 -1.58 4.57 -6.48
CA ILE A 19 -0.16 4.37 -6.75
C ILE A 19 -0.11 3.37 -7.90
N CYS A 20 0.15 3.87 -9.10
CA CYS A 20 0.83 3.06 -10.09
C CYS A 20 2.17 2.74 -9.43
N CYS A 21 2.37 1.48 -9.06
CA CYS A 21 3.68 0.97 -8.68
C CYS A 21 4.67 1.48 -9.74
N SER A 22 5.57 2.39 -9.38
CA SER A 22 6.49 3.08 -10.31
C SER A 22 7.61 2.15 -10.79
N ASN A 23 7.27 0.90 -11.11
CA ASN A 23 8.20 -0.17 -11.44
C ASN A 23 8.13 -0.51 -12.93
N ALA A 24 7.20 0.10 -13.69
CA ALA A 24 7.18 0.04 -15.14
C ALA A 24 7.27 1.48 -15.66
N VAL A 25 8.50 1.92 -15.96
CA VAL A 25 8.69 3.20 -16.64
C VAL A 25 8.19 3.02 -18.08
N VAL A 26 7.04 3.62 -18.40
CA VAL A 26 6.55 3.71 -19.77
C VAL A 26 6.93 5.09 -20.28
N GLY A 27 7.85 5.14 -21.24
CA GLY A 27 8.14 6.36 -21.97
C GLY A 27 6.96 6.80 -22.83
N ALA A 28 6.92 8.09 -23.16
CA ALA A 28 6.03 8.56 -24.21
C ALA A 28 6.44 7.99 -25.58
N ALA A 29 5.58 8.12 -26.60
CA ALA A 29 5.97 7.82 -27.97
C ALA A 29 7.22 8.64 -28.36
N GLY A 30 8.27 7.96 -28.82
CA GLY A 30 9.60 8.56 -29.08
C GLY A 30 10.64 8.31 -27.98
N SER A 31 10.26 7.73 -26.85
CA SER A 31 11.21 7.28 -25.82
C SER A 31 11.75 5.87 -26.06
N TYR A 32 11.49 5.28 -27.23
CA TYR A 32 11.91 3.94 -27.58
C TYR A 32 12.92 3.98 -28.72
N GLY A 33 13.96 3.18 -28.59
CA GLY A 33 15.03 3.07 -29.56
C GLY A 33 14.71 2.21 -30.78
N ILE A 34 15.64 2.14 -31.73
CA ILE A 34 15.71 1.21 -32.87
C ILE A 34 15.52 -0.25 -32.42
N ASN A 35 16.02 -0.62 -31.24
CA ASN A 35 15.86 -1.96 -30.68
C ASN A 35 14.47 -2.20 -30.04
N GLY A 36 13.63 -1.17 -29.95
CA GLY A 36 12.28 -1.20 -29.41
C GLY A 36 12.19 -1.18 -27.88
N PHE A 37 13.31 -0.94 -27.18
CA PHE A 37 13.35 -0.77 -25.73
C PHE A 37 13.31 0.71 -25.32
N TYR A 38 13.00 0.99 -24.05
CA TYR A 38 12.90 2.36 -23.53
C TYR A 38 14.31 2.92 -23.26
N ASN A 39 14.66 4.03 -23.89
CA ASN A 39 16.01 4.60 -23.86
C ASN A 39 16.50 4.92 -22.44
N GLY A 40 15.60 5.15 -21.48
CA GLY A 40 15.96 5.52 -20.11
C GLY A 40 16.41 4.35 -19.21
N ILE A 41 16.39 3.10 -19.69
CA ILE A 41 16.79 1.90 -18.92
C ILE A 41 17.92 1.10 -19.56
N GLU A 42 18.55 1.63 -20.61
CA GLU A 42 19.62 0.96 -21.36
C GLU A 42 20.81 1.89 -21.63
N SER A 43 21.98 1.32 -21.90
CA SER A 43 23.22 2.07 -22.10
C SER A 43 23.34 2.73 -23.48
N ASN A 44 22.64 2.22 -24.49
CA ASN A 44 22.59 2.77 -25.85
C ASN A 44 21.42 2.19 -26.67
N ASP A 45 21.17 2.74 -27.85
CA ASP A 45 20.10 2.32 -28.76
C ASP A 45 20.59 1.31 -29.84
N THR A 46 21.31 0.28 -29.42
CA THR A 46 21.75 -0.79 -30.32
C THR A 46 21.28 -2.16 -29.85
N LEU A 47 21.38 -3.16 -30.72
CA LEU A 47 21.07 -4.56 -30.36
C LEU A 47 22.02 -5.13 -29.30
N GLY A 48 23.14 -4.45 -29.00
CA GLY A 48 24.11 -4.82 -27.97
C GLY A 48 24.01 -3.99 -26.68
N ALA A 49 22.91 -3.26 -26.47
CA ALA A 49 22.72 -2.43 -25.29
C ALA A 49 22.72 -3.24 -23.99
N THR A 50 23.39 -2.70 -22.96
CA THR A 50 23.40 -3.27 -21.61
C THR A 50 22.40 -2.53 -20.75
N TYR A 51 21.60 -3.23 -19.95
CA TYR A 51 20.65 -2.60 -19.04
C TYR A 51 21.37 -1.86 -17.90
N THR A 52 20.90 -0.66 -17.56
CA THR A 52 21.45 0.15 -16.46
C THR A 52 20.96 -0.31 -15.07
N GLY A 53 20.16 -1.38 -15.02
CA GLY A 53 19.71 -2.05 -13.80
C GLY A 53 19.20 -3.46 -14.06
N THR A 54 18.77 -4.15 -13.01
CA THR A 54 18.25 -5.53 -13.08
C THR A 54 16.82 -5.55 -13.60
N TYR A 55 16.64 -5.66 -14.92
CA TYR A 55 15.33 -5.77 -15.58
C TYR A 55 15.17 -7.15 -16.21
N THR A 56 14.50 -8.07 -15.52
CA THR A 56 14.12 -9.36 -16.15
C THR A 56 12.78 -9.18 -16.85
N TYR A 57 12.73 -9.47 -18.16
CA TYR A 57 11.49 -9.44 -18.95
C TYR A 57 10.37 -10.29 -18.29
N ALA A 58 10.75 -11.37 -17.59
CA ALA A 58 9.86 -12.21 -16.80
C ALA A 58 9.07 -11.43 -15.71
N ASN A 59 9.72 -10.47 -15.04
CA ASN A 59 9.06 -9.65 -14.02
C ASN A 59 8.09 -8.63 -14.64
N ALA A 60 8.39 -8.12 -15.85
CA ALA A 60 7.55 -7.15 -16.57
C ALA A 60 6.23 -7.76 -17.10
N ILE A 61 6.23 -9.06 -17.42
CA ILE A 61 5.03 -9.79 -17.86
C ILE A 61 4.33 -10.57 -16.73
N ASN A 62 4.91 -10.58 -15.53
CA ASN A 62 4.32 -11.28 -14.40
C ASN A 62 3.05 -10.55 -13.95
N ALA A 63 1.89 -11.18 -14.17
CA ALA A 63 0.59 -10.61 -13.87
C ALA A 63 0.46 -10.13 -12.41
N ALA A 64 1.08 -10.84 -11.46
CA ALA A 64 1.05 -10.48 -10.04
C ALA A 64 1.85 -9.21 -9.72
N LEU A 65 2.95 -8.96 -10.45
CA LEU A 65 3.73 -7.73 -10.34
C LEU A 65 3.11 -6.58 -11.16
N SER A 66 2.53 -6.90 -12.33
CA SER A 66 1.87 -5.93 -13.21
C SER A 66 0.56 -5.36 -12.64
N ALA A 67 -0.09 -6.10 -11.74
CA ALA A 67 -1.37 -5.73 -11.16
C ALA A 67 -1.26 -4.83 -9.90
N CYS A 68 -0.05 -4.42 -9.51
CA CYS A 68 0.22 -3.55 -8.36
C CYS A 68 -0.46 -4.02 -7.06
N PHE A 69 -0.42 -5.32 -6.79
CA PHE A 69 -0.92 -5.89 -5.54
C PHE A 69 0.15 -5.77 -4.44
N CYS A 70 0.09 -4.69 -3.66
CA CYS A 70 0.93 -4.48 -2.47
C CYS A 70 0.28 -5.06 -1.20
N TYR A 71 0.06 -6.38 -1.15
CA TYR A 71 -0.31 -7.08 0.09
C TYR A 71 0.57 -8.32 0.29
N LYS A 72 1.04 -8.57 1.52
CA LYS A 72 1.58 -9.90 1.87
C LYS A 72 0.39 -10.86 1.94
N PRO A 73 0.41 -12.00 1.25
CA PRO A 73 -0.60 -13.04 1.46
C PRO A 73 -0.53 -13.52 2.92
N ALA A 74 -1.65 -14.02 3.43
CA ALA A 74 -1.67 -14.63 4.76
C ALA A 74 -0.69 -15.81 4.80
N ILE A 75 0.06 -15.95 5.90
CA ILE A 75 0.93 -17.09 6.12
C ILE A 75 0.06 -18.32 6.37
N THR A 76 0.10 -19.30 5.46
CA THR A 76 -0.69 -20.55 5.53
C THR A 76 0.10 -21.75 6.07
N ALA A 77 1.41 -21.59 6.30
CA ALA A 77 2.30 -22.63 6.84
C ALA A 77 3.42 -22.00 7.71
N GLY A 78 3.88 -22.71 8.74
CA GLY A 78 4.89 -22.23 9.69
C GLY A 78 4.30 -21.78 11.04
N THR A 79 4.92 -20.81 11.71
CA THR A 79 4.41 -20.24 12.97
C THR A 79 3.17 -19.39 12.71
N VAL A 80 2.01 -20.02 12.80
CA VAL A 80 0.70 -19.40 12.65
C VAL A 80 0.26 -18.88 14.02
N LEU A 81 0.39 -17.56 14.23
CA LEU A 81 -0.06 -16.92 15.46
C LEU A 81 -1.49 -16.40 15.32
N ASP A 82 -2.30 -16.71 16.32
CA ASP A 82 -3.71 -16.30 16.37
C ASP A 82 -3.81 -14.80 16.63
N THR A 83 -4.71 -14.14 15.89
CA THR A 83 -5.08 -12.77 16.22
C THR A 83 -6.14 -12.77 17.31
N ASN A 84 -5.75 -12.32 18.51
CA ASN A 84 -6.59 -12.38 19.71
C ASN A 84 -7.39 -11.09 19.97
N HIS A 85 -7.17 -10.03 19.19
CA HIS A 85 -7.86 -8.76 19.34
C HIS A 85 -8.55 -8.33 18.04
N GLY A 86 -9.79 -7.87 18.14
CA GLY A 86 -10.50 -7.33 16.99
C GLY A 86 -11.82 -6.66 17.34
N ILE A 87 -12.31 -5.88 16.39
CA ILE A 87 -13.61 -5.20 16.44
C ILE A 87 -14.42 -5.62 15.21
N THR A 88 -15.67 -6.05 15.41
CA THR A 88 -16.56 -6.46 14.32
C THR A 88 -17.94 -5.83 14.47
N SER A 89 -18.48 -5.33 13.36
CA SER A 89 -19.89 -4.92 13.31
C SER A 89 -20.84 -6.05 12.90
N LEU A 90 -20.32 -7.27 12.72
CA LEU A 90 -21.09 -8.45 12.29
C LEU A 90 -21.52 -9.33 13.45
N GLN A 91 -21.37 -8.85 14.70
CA GLN A 91 -21.74 -9.57 15.93
C GLN A 91 -21.05 -10.94 16.07
N ARG A 92 -19.80 -11.05 15.61
CA ARG A 92 -18.99 -12.27 15.70
C ARG A 92 -18.04 -12.32 16.90
N ALA A 93 -17.93 -11.24 17.67
CA ALA A 93 -17.11 -11.20 18.88
C ALA A 93 -17.79 -11.98 20.01
N GLY A 94 -17.05 -12.85 20.71
CA GLY A 94 -17.54 -13.62 21.86
C GLY A 94 -17.50 -15.14 21.68
N THR A 95 -18.03 -15.86 22.66
CA THR A 95 -17.88 -17.31 22.81
C THR A 95 -18.56 -18.09 21.67
N ASN A 96 -17.75 -18.78 20.86
CA ASN A 96 -18.14 -19.80 19.87
C ASN A 96 -18.87 -19.37 18.58
N ILE A 97 -18.84 -18.10 18.18
CA ILE A 97 -19.27 -17.71 16.82
C ILE A 97 -18.10 -17.80 15.85
N GLY A 98 -17.77 -19.03 15.45
CA GLY A 98 -16.80 -19.31 14.37
C GLY A 98 -15.35 -18.96 14.69
N ASN A 99 -14.96 -18.98 15.97
CA ASN A 99 -13.59 -18.74 16.44
C ASN A 99 -13.00 -17.38 16.02
N TRP A 100 -13.86 -16.37 15.86
CA TRP A 100 -13.44 -15.02 15.53
C TRP A 100 -12.91 -14.29 16.77
N PRO A 101 -11.82 -13.49 16.69
CA PRO A 101 -11.03 -13.13 15.51
C PRO A 101 -9.89 -14.11 15.16
N MET A 102 -9.69 -15.16 15.95
CA MET A 102 -8.57 -16.12 15.86
C MET A 102 -8.51 -16.91 14.54
N VAL A 103 -9.58 -16.90 13.72
CA VAL A 103 -9.55 -17.37 12.32
C VAL A 103 -8.66 -16.53 11.41
N ARG A 104 -8.31 -15.30 11.81
CA ARG A 104 -7.29 -14.47 11.17
C ARG A 104 -5.97 -14.72 11.87
N LYS A 105 -4.91 -14.88 11.08
CA LYS A 105 -3.59 -15.25 11.57
C LYS A 105 -2.59 -14.15 11.24
N GLY A 106 -1.65 -13.89 12.14
CA GLY A 106 -0.54 -12.96 11.96
C GLY A 106 -0.89 -11.47 12.04
N ALA A 107 -2.15 -11.10 12.30
CA ALA A 107 -2.54 -9.71 12.53
C ALA A 107 -2.46 -9.36 14.03
N TRP A 108 -2.08 -8.12 14.34
CA TRP A 108 -2.15 -7.59 15.70
C TRP A 108 -3.58 -7.21 16.11
N THR A 109 -4.37 -6.72 15.16
CA THR A 109 -5.79 -6.43 15.36
C THR A 109 -6.58 -6.65 14.07
N VAL A 110 -7.83 -7.07 14.19
CA VAL A 110 -8.75 -7.27 13.06
C VAL A 110 -9.91 -6.28 13.16
N LEU A 111 -10.20 -5.57 12.08
CA LEU A 111 -11.40 -4.76 11.93
C LEU A 111 -12.29 -5.38 10.85
N GLU A 112 -13.54 -5.71 11.19
CA GLU A 112 -14.45 -6.38 10.25
C GLU A 112 -15.81 -5.68 10.16
N SER A 113 -16.16 -5.24 8.95
CA SER A 113 -17.49 -4.73 8.64
C SER A 113 -17.80 -4.89 7.15
N LYS A 114 -19.09 -4.99 6.82
CA LYS A 114 -19.58 -4.94 5.43
C LYS A 114 -20.02 -3.53 5.01
N THR A 115 -20.48 -2.72 5.96
CA THR A 115 -21.19 -1.46 5.67
C THR A 115 -20.78 -0.30 6.57
N LYS A 116 -20.04 -0.56 7.66
CA LYS A 116 -19.59 0.48 8.59
C LYS A 116 -18.13 0.83 8.31
N PRO A 117 -17.81 2.09 8.04
CA PRO A 117 -16.42 2.52 7.88
C PRO A 117 -15.69 2.55 9.23
N PHE A 118 -14.37 2.40 9.19
CA PHE A 118 -13.51 2.80 10.29
C PHE A 118 -13.26 4.30 10.19
N VAL A 119 -13.72 5.05 11.20
CA VAL A 119 -13.59 6.51 11.24
C VAL A 119 -12.75 6.89 12.46
N PRO A 120 -11.44 7.15 12.30
CA PRO A 120 -10.62 7.73 13.37
C PRO A 120 -10.98 9.20 13.60
N ASN A 121 -10.57 9.78 14.72
CA ASN A 121 -10.76 11.20 14.99
C ASN A 121 -10.18 12.04 13.84
N ARG A 122 -10.98 12.98 13.33
CA ARG A 122 -10.63 13.84 12.20
C ARG A 122 -10.27 15.22 12.73
N LEU A 123 -9.01 15.63 12.57
CA LEU A 123 -8.47 16.85 13.17
C LEU A 123 -7.77 17.72 12.11
N THR A 124 -7.76 19.04 12.30
CA THR A 124 -6.90 19.97 11.55
C THR A 124 -5.47 19.95 12.08
N ASN A 125 -4.53 20.56 11.36
CA ASN A 125 -3.15 20.78 11.81
C ASN A 125 -3.11 21.49 13.16
N ALA A 126 -3.93 22.53 13.33
CA ALA A 126 -4.01 23.29 14.57
C ALA A 126 -4.51 22.42 15.74
N GLN A 127 -5.51 21.57 15.50
CA GLN A 127 -6.04 20.67 16.51
C GLN A 127 -5.05 19.57 16.91
N VAL A 128 -4.30 19.01 15.96
CA VAL A 128 -3.23 18.03 16.24
C VAL A 128 -2.10 18.67 17.06
N ALA A 129 -1.70 19.90 16.72
CA ALA A 129 -0.67 20.65 17.46
C ALA A 129 -1.12 21.05 18.87
N ALA A 130 -2.43 21.19 19.11
CA ALA A 130 -2.99 21.54 20.41
C ALA A 130 -3.14 20.34 21.37
N ILE A 131 -2.89 19.11 20.92
CA ILE A 131 -2.94 17.93 21.81
C ILE A 131 -1.83 18.08 22.87
N PRO A 132 -2.15 18.09 24.18
CA PRO A 132 -1.16 18.23 25.23
C PRO A 132 -0.06 17.18 25.13
N SER A 133 1.21 17.59 25.31
CA SER A 133 2.36 16.69 25.18
C SER A 133 2.32 15.51 26.16
N THR A 134 1.71 15.70 27.33
CA THR A 134 1.49 14.64 28.34
C THR A 134 0.51 13.56 27.90
N ASN A 135 -0.36 13.87 26.93
CA ASN A 135 -1.38 12.96 26.42
C ASN A 135 -0.92 12.22 25.17
N LEU A 136 0.22 12.61 24.57
CA LEU A 136 0.74 11.97 23.38
C LEU A 136 1.30 10.59 23.72
N VAL A 137 0.86 9.58 22.98
CA VAL A 137 1.32 8.19 23.13
C VAL A 137 1.78 7.62 21.79
N LYS A 138 2.73 6.70 21.85
CA LYS A 138 3.18 5.93 20.68
C LYS A 138 2.01 5.13 20.12
N GLY A 139 1.80 5.20 18.82
CA GLY A 139 0.69 4.55 18.12
C GLY A 139 -0.62 5.33 18.12
N MET A 140 -0.70 6.52 18.74
CA MET A 140 -1.87 7.39 18.63
C MET A 140 -2.15 7.70 17.15
N MET A 141 -3.40 7.56 16.72
CA MET A 141 -3.81 7.73 15.33
C MET A 141 -4.92 8.76 15.16
N VAL A 142 -4.81 9.61 14.15
CA VAL A 142 -5.81 10.62 13.77
C VAL A 142 -5.83 10.75 12.24
N PHE A 143 -6.96 11.15 11.66
CA PHE A 143 -6.99 11.56 10.26
C PHE A 143 -6.86 13.07 10.17
N ASN A 144 -5.78 13.56 9.56
CA ASN A 144 -5.55 14.99 9.41
C ASN A 144 -6.25 15.49 8.14
N ILE A 145 -7.24 16.38 8.31
CA ILE A 145 -8.08 16.85 7.20
C ILE A 145 -7.41 17.94 6.36
N ASP A 146 -6.41 18.64 6.88
CA ASP A 146 -5.68 19.65 6.12
C ASP A 146 -4.63 18.99 5.21
N LEU A 147 -4.05 17.87 5.66
CA LEU A 147 -3.04 17.11 4.93
C LEU A 147 -3.61 15.92 4.14
N ASP A 148 -4.90 15.63 4.31
CA ASP A 148 -5.60 14.46 3.73
C ASP A 148 -4.84 13.13 3.96
N CYS A 149 -4.37 12.92 5.21
CA CYS A 149 -3.52 11.77 5.55
C CYS A 149 -3.92 11.12 6.89
N LEU A 150 -3.76 9.80 6.99
CA LEU A 150 -3.77 9.13 8.29
C LEU A 150 -2.45 9.45 9.01
N GLN A 151 -2.50 10.11 10.16
CA GLN A 151 -1.32 10.37 10.97
C GLN A 151 -1.21 9.36 12.11
N ILE A 152 0.00 8.85 12.33
CA ILE A 152 0.33 8.03 13.50
C ILE A 152 1.50 8.68 14.24
N ASN A 153 1.39 8.80 15.56
CA ASN A 153 2.46 9.29 16.41
C ASN A 153 3.45 8.14 16.72
N ILE A 154 4.66 8.20 16.19
CA ILE A 154 5.59 7.07 16.27
C ILE A 154 6.45 7.05 17.54
N ASN A 155 6.56 8.16 18.26
CA ASN A 155 7.49 8.27 19.39
C ASN A 155 6.87 8.89 20.66
N GLY A 156 5.59 9.27 20.64
CA GLY A 156 4.88 9.87 21.77
C GLY A 156 5.22 11.34 22.00
N THR A 157 5.68 12.06 20.97
CA THR A 157 6.09 13.47 21.08
C THR A 157 5.40 14.34 20.04
N PRO A 158 5.38 15.68 20.18
CA PRO A 158 4.80 16.57 19.17
C PRO A 158 5.41 16.41 17.77
N ALA A 159 6.71 16.10 17.67
CA ALA A 159 7.39 15.83 16.40
C ALA A 159 7.17 14.39 15.86
N GLY A 160 6.46 13.56 16.63
CA GLY A 160 6.21 12.15 16.35
C GLY A 160 5.14 11.88 15.30
N TRP A 161 4.35 12.87 14.91
CA TRP A 161 3.33 12.71 13.89
C TRP A 161 3.96 12.44 12.52
N LYS A 162 3.56 11.33 11.88
CA LYS A 162 3.94 10.96 10.51
C LYS A 162 2.69 10.67 9.69
N CYS A 163 2.63 11.21 8.48
CA CYS A 163 1.56 10.91 7.52
C CYS A 163 1.79 9.54 6.87
N PHE A 164 0.72 8.77 6.77
CA PHE A 164 0.61 7.52 6.04
C PHE A 164 -0.45 7.70 4.95
N ASP A 165 -0.03 8.30 3.84
CA ASP A 165 -0.85 8.61 2.66
C ASP A 165 -0.41 7.81 1.42
N LYS A 166 0.69 7.06 1.52
CA LYS A 166 1.21 6.18 0.47
C LYS A 166 1.11 4.73 0.89
N GLN A 167 0.46 3.92 0.07
CA GLN A 167 0.54 2.47 0.18
C GLN A 167 1.97 2.03 -0.16
N THR A 168 2.65 1.38 0.78
CA THR A 168 3.97 0.79 0.53
C THR A 168 3.83 -0.71 0.29
N CYS A 169 4.65 -1.22 -0.62
CA CYS A 169 4.78 -2.66 -0.83
C CYS A 169 5.71 -3.22 0.27
N PRO A 170 5.32 -4.33 0.93
CA PRO A 170 6.18 -5.01 1.87
C PRO A 170 7.48 -5.45 1.20
N THR A 171 8.64 -5.10 1.74
CA THR A 171 9.92 -5.70 1.30
C THR A 171 9.93 -7.17 1.73
N ASN A 172 10.26 -8.05 0.80
CA ASN A 172 10.63 -9.43 1.12
C ASN A 172 12.04 -9.46 1.66
#